data_AF-A0A8B9H715-F1
#
_entry.id   AF-A0A8B9H715-F1
#
_cell.length_a   1.000
_cell.length_b   1.000
_cell.length_c   1.000
_cell.angle_alpha   90.00
_cell.angle_beta   90.00
_cell.angle_gamma   90.00
#
_symmetry.space_group_name_H-M   'P 1'
#
loop_
_entity.id
_entity.type
_entity.pdbx_description
1 polymer ?
#
loop_
_entity_poly.entity_id
_entity_poly.type
_entity_poly.pdbx_seq_one_letter_code
_entity_poly.pdbx_strand_id
1 'polypeptide(L)'
;MMNYRTWECTTLRCGEKRISSSNCHCSADCLSAGDCCTNYNIVCNGEQPLLLISLDGLRAEYQQTWHSLMPVLDKLRKCGTSTTFMQPVFPSKTFPNHYSIVTGMYSESHGLVDNNMYDPVFDATFGLSNPEKDNPRWYQGQPIWHTAMYQGLRAGTFFWPGSDVAINETFPNLYEKYDGTVPFEKRVFTVLKWLQLPETQRPDFLTLYLEEPDKSGHNYGPVSGGLVSAIQGVDKVMGHLMNGLKQLNLHECINIIVVADHGMAETSCDRTEALQDLVGDVSHLYVTQGPFGRIRAADKTYIKFKCVCVCVQCKKLDQKIKAYLKSHMPKRFHYANNRRIEDVNVLVTSRWLFERCGECSFQLFHSLTPF
;
A
#
# COMPACT_ATOMS: atom_id res chain seq x y z
N MET A 1 -2.07 -53.45 17.06
CA MET A 1 -1.66 -52.34 16.18
C MET A 1 -2.75 -51.29 16.23
N MET A 2 -2.47 -50.10 16.78
CA MET A 2 -3.46 -49.02 16.83
C MET A 2 -3.74 -48.55 15.40
N ASN A 3 -4.98 -48.74 14.97
CA ASN A 3 -5.48 -48.34 13.65
C ASN A 3 -5.73 -46.83 13.68
N TYR A 4 -4.66 -46.02 13.60
CA TYR A 4 -4.78 -44.58 13.51
C TYR A 4 -5.32 -44.21 12.13
N ARG A 5 -6.65 -44.22 11.98
CA ARG A 5 -7.31 -43.62 10.83
C ARG A 5 -7.19 -42.11 10.98
N THR A 6 -6.16 -41.52 10.39
CA THR A 6 -5.88 -40.09 10.46
C THR A 6 -6.67 -39.32 9.41
N TRP A 7 -7.02 -38.07 9.73
CA TRP A 7 -7.68 -37.13 8.83
C TRP A 7 -6.70 -36.15 8.17
N GLU A 8 -5.40 -36.43 8.31
CA GLU A 8 -4.32 -35.52 7.93
C GLU A 8 -3.25 -36.25 7.14
N CYS A 9 -2.70 -35.53 6.15
CA CYS A 9 -1.45 -35.86 5.50
C CYS A 9 -0.27 -35.56 6.41
N THR A 10 0.78 -36.36 6.22
CA THR A 10 2.11 -36.15 6.77
C THR A 10 3.10 -36.27 5.61
N THR A 11 4.35 -35.86 5.81
CA THR A 11 5.40 -36.03 4.80
C THR A 11 5.55 -37.48 4.32
N LEU A 12 5.20 -38.47 5.17
CA LEU A 12 5.20 -39.89 4.82
C LEU A 12 4.01 -40.33 3.97
N ARG A 13 2.87 -39.63 4.07
CA ARG A 13 1.65 -39.93 3.31
C ARG A 13 1.58 -39.25 1.95
N CYS A 14 2.40 -38.22 1.73
CA CYS A 14 2.39 -37.50 0.45
C CYS A 14 2.81 -38.41 -0.71
N GLY A 15 1.92 -38.55 -1.70
CA GLY A 15 2.11 -39.48 -2.82
C GLY A 15 1.84 -40.94 -2.46
N GLU A 16 1.14 -41.21 -1.34
CA GLU A 16 0.79 -42.58 -0.96
C GLU A 16 -0.03 -43.29 -2.05
N LYS A 17 0.07 -44.62 -2.12
CA LYS A 17 -0.93 -45.42 -2.82
C LYS A 17 -2.21 -45.42 -2.01
N ARG A 18 -3.36 -45.27 -2.68
CA ARG A 18 -4.68 -45.26 -2.02
C ARG A 18 -4.87 -46.49 -1.14
N ILE A 19 -5.36 -46.26 0.08
CA ILE A 19 -5.64 -47.31 1.06
C ILE A 19 -7.12 -47.23 1.38
N SER A 20 -7.89 -48.28 1.06
CA SER A 20 -9.35 -48.30 1.20
C SER A 20 -9.86 -48.06 2.63
N SER A 21 -9.01 -48.24 3.65
CA SER A 21 -9.34 -47.98 5.05
C SER A 21 -9.02 -46.56 5.54
N SER A 22 -8.44 -45.71 4.69
CA SER A 22 -8.12 -44.31 5.03
C SER A 22 -9.39 -43.45 5.02
N ASN A 23 -9.48 -42.49 5.96
CA ASN A 23 -10.62 -41.55 6.02
C ASN A 23 -10.55 -40.47 4.92
N CYS A 24 -9.33 -40.18 4.45
CA CYS A 24 -8.99 -39.23 3.39
C CYS A 24 -7.65 -39.65 2.78
N HIS A 25 -7.35 -39.16 1.59
CA HIS A 25 -6.17 -39.59 0.83
C HIS A 25 -5.14 -38.48 0.67
N CYS A 26 -3.87 -38.88 0.54
CA CYS A 26 -2.75 -38.00 0.21
C CYS A 26 -2.05 -38.45 -1.09
N SER A 27 -2.77 -39.22 -1.91
CA SER A 27 -2.33 -39.70 -3.21
C SER A 27 -2.39 -38.59 -4.26
N ALA A 28 -1.58 -38.70 -5.31
CA ALA A 28 -1.50 -37.67 -6.36
C ALA A 28 -2.84 -37.41 -7.09
N ASP A 29 -3.79 -38.35 -7.02
CA ASP A 29 -5.13 -38.28 -7.62
C ASP A 29 -6.22 -37.91 -6.60
N CYS A 30 -5.88 -37.53 -5.36
CA CYS A 30 -6.90 -37.22 -4.35
C CYS A 30 -7.71 -35.96 -4.73
N LEU A 31 -7.08 -34.99 -5.39
CA LEU A 31 -7.73 -33.74 -5.78
C LEU A 31 -8.78 -33.98 -6.86
N SER A 32 -8.47 -34.80 -7.87
CA SER A 32 -9.40 -35.17 -8.94
C SER A 32 -10.52 -36.08 -8.46
N ALA A 33 -10.26 -36.93 -7.46
CA ALA A 33 -11.27 -37.77 -6.83
C ALA A 33 -12.11 -37.05 -5.76
N GLY A 34 -11.70 -35.85 -5.34
CA GLY A 34 -12.42 -35.04 -4.34
C GLY A 34 -12.33 -35.59 -2.91
N ASP A 35 -11.27 -36.32 -2.57
CA ASP A 35 -11.14 -37.03 -1.29
C ASP A 35 -9.80 -36.82 -0.57
N CYS A 36 -9.13 -35.71 -0.86
CA CYS A 36 -7.91 -35.32 -0.15
C CYS A 36 -8.16 -35.06 1.35
N CYS A 37 -7.14 -35.30 2.16
CA CYS A 37 -7.11 -34.77 3.52
C CYS A 37 -7.01 -33.23 3.48
N THR A 38 -7.56 -32.56 4.49
CA THR A 38 -7.72 -31.09 4.54
C THR A 38 -6.43 -30.28 4.69
N ASN A 39 -5.29 -30.95 4.74
CA ASN A 39 -3.97 -30.34 4.77
C ASN A 39 -3.07 -30.85 3.64
N TYR A 40 -3.63 -31.57 2.65
CA TYR A 40 -2.87 -32.12 1.53
C TYR A 40 -2.09 -31.04 0.77
N ASN A 41 -2.73 -29.91 0.46
CA ASN A 41 -2.07 -28.85 -0.29
C ASN A 41 -0.89 -28.23 0.47
N ILE A 42 -1.04 -28.03 1.79
CA ILE A 42 0.04 -27.50 2.63
C ILE A 42 1.18 -28.51 2.79
N VAL A 43 0.86 -29.76 3.10
CA VAL A 43 1.87 -30.76 3.50
C VAL A 43 2.50 -31.45 2.30
N CYS A 44 1.74 -31.67 1.22
CA CYS A 44 2.16 -32.46 0.06
C CYS A 44 2.40 -31.64 -1.20
N ASN A 45 1.68 -30.53 -1.41
CA ASN A 45 1.98 -29.60 -2.50
C ASN A 45 2.89 -28.45 -2.06
N GLY A 46 3.13 -28.28 -0.75
CA GLY A 46 3.95 -27.20 -0.22
C GLY A 46 3.31 -25.82 -0.40
N GLU A 47 1.98 -25.74 -0.53
CA GLU A 47 1.27 -24.47 -0.64
C GLU A 47 1.36 -23.71 0.68
N GLN A 48 1.98 -22.53 0.64
CA GLN A 48 2.23 -21.68 1.79
C GLN A 48 1.47 -20.37 1.61
N PRO A 49 0.61 -19.97 2.58
CA PRO A 49 -0.07 -18.70 2.49
C PRO A 49 0.93 -17.54 2.48
N LEU A 50 0.55 -16.45 1.82
CA LEU A 50 1.31 -15.20 1.77
C LEU A 50 0.56 -14.12 2.55
N LEU A 51 1.20 -13.57 3.57
CA LEU A 51 0.71 -12.41 4.32
C LEU A 51 1.52 -11.16 3.95
N LEU A 52 0.89 -10.24 3.23
CA LEU A 52 1.44 -8.94 2.87
C LEU A 52 1.02 -7.89 3.90
N ILE A 53 1.99 -7.35 4.62
CA ILE A 53 1.78 -6.41 5.72
C ILE A 53 2.34 -5.05 5.32
N SER A 54 1.51 -4.01 5.36
CA SER A 54 1.94 -2.64 5.13
C SER A 54 1.91 -1.84 6.43
N LEU A 55 3.05 -1.23 6.76
CA LEU A 55 3.22 -0.29 7.87
C LEU A 55 3.38 1.09 7.25
N ASP A 56 2.29 1.85 7.18
CA ASP A 56 2.20 3.11 6.43
C ASP A 56 3.30 4.08 6.88
N GLY A 57 4.01 4.70 5.94
CA GLY A 57 5.02 5.71 6.27
C GLY A 57 6.25 5.21 7.03
N LEU A 58 6.45 3.87 7.15
CA LEU A 58 7.66 3.29 7.75
C LEU A 58 8.88 3.54 6.85
N ARG A 59 9.44 4.74 6.97
CA ARG A 59 10.66 5.17 6.28
C ARG A 59 11.79 4.18 6.57
N ALA A 60 12.52 3.79 5.52
CA ALA A 60 13.63 2.83 5.62
C ALA A 60 14.69 3.20 6.68
N GLU A 61 14.97 4.50 6.86
CA GLU A 61 15.90 5.00 7.87
C GLU A 61 15.49 4.60 9.30
N TYR A 62 14.19 4.41 9.58
CA TYR A 62 13.75 3.98 10.91
C TYR A 62 14.30 2.61 11.29
N GLN A 63 14.36 1.68 10.33
CA GLN A 63 14.98 0.36 10.52
C GLN A 63 16.52 0.40 10.57
N GLN A 64 17.13 1.49 10.14
CA GLN A 64 18.59 1.65 10.20
C GLN A 64 18.98 2.25 11.55
N THR A 65 18.34 3.36 11.92
CA THR A 65 18.62 4.15 13.13
C THR A 65 18.03 3.53 14.39
N TRP A 66 16.77 3.07 14.34
CA TRP A 66 15.98 2.70 15.53
C TRP A 66 15.69 1.20 15.65
N HIS A 67 16.44 0.34 14.94
CA HIS A 67 16.22 -1.12 14.95
C HIS A 67 16.23 -1.74 16.36
N SER A 68 17.03 -1.22 17.28
CA SER A 68 17.09 -1.71 18.68
C SER A 68 15.80 -1.44 19.46
N LEU A 69 14.96 -0.49 19.00
CA LEU A 69 13.66 -0.19 19.58
C LEU A 69 12.53 -1.02 18.93
N MET A 70 12.82 -1.76 17.86
CA MET A 70 11.90 -2.63 17.14
C MET A 70 12.42 -4.07 17.10
N PRO A 71 12.57 -4.75 18.25
CA PRO A 71 13.19 -6.08 18.30
C PRO A 71 12.48 -7.14 17.45
N VAL A 72 11.16 -7.04 17.22
CA VAL A 72 10.44 -8.02 16.38
C VAL A 72 10.76 -7.80 14.91
N LEU A 73 10.64 -6.57 14.42
CA LEU A 73 10.97 -6.22 13.04
C LEU A 73 12.46 -6.41 12.76
N ASP A 74 13.34 -6.09 13.71
CA ASP A 74 14.78 -6.34 13.60
C ASP A 74 15.09 -7.84 13.52
N LYS A 75 14.37 -8.68 14.26
CA LYS A 75 14.51 -10.13 14.14
C LYS A 75 14.03 -10.64 12.78
N LEU A 76 12.90 -10.16 12.27
CA LEU A 76 12.43 -10.49 10.92
C LEU A 76 13.47 -10.10 9.86
N ARG A 77 14.08 -8.90 10.01
CA ARG A 77 15.17 -8.43 9.14
C ARG A 77 16.41 -9.33 9.18
N LYS A 78 16.82 -9.78 10.38
CA LYS A 78 18.02 -10.60 10.59
C LYS A 78 17.85 -12.06 10.18
N CYS A 79 16.66 -12.63 10.39
CA CYS A 79 16.37 -14.03 10.12
C CYS A 79 15.76 -14.28 8.73
N GLY A 80 15.18 -13.23 8.12
CA GLY A 80 14.58 -13.29 6.79
C GLY A 80 15.46 -12.66 5.71
N THR A 81 14.82 -12.24 4.62
CA THR A 81 15.45 -11.45 3.55
C THR A 81 15.07 -9.99 3.70
N SER A 82 16.04 -9.08 3.58
CA SER A 82 15.81 -7.65 3.67
C SER A 82 16.61 -6.86 2.65
N THR A 83 16.13 -5.67 2.31
CA THR A 83 16.82 -4.67 1.48
C THR A 83 17.03 -3.40 2.28
N THR A 84 18.03 -2.59 1.90
CA THR A 84 18.29 -1.29 2.54
C THR A 84 17.09 -0.35 2.44
N PHE A 85 16.37 -0.40 1.32
CA PHE A 85 15.11 0.31 1.08
C PHE A 85 14.35 -0.30 -0.11
N MET A 86 13.06 0.02 -0.20
CA MET A 86 12.22 -0.23 -1.37
C MET A 86 11.83 1.12 -1.96
N GLN A 87 12.03 1.32 -3.27
CA GLN A 87 11.73 2.59 -3.91
C GLN A 87 10.22 2.69 -4.22
N PRO A 88 9.50 3.72 -3.74
CA PRO A 88 8.09 3.92 -4.08
C PRO A 88 7.92 4.39 -5.52
N VAL A 89 6.72 4.19 -6.07
CA VAL A 89 6.29 4.87 -7.30
C VAL A 89 6.02 6.34 -7.02
N PHE A 90 6.05 7.15 -8.08
CA PHE A 90 5.74 8.57 -7.98
C PHE A 90 4.23 8.85 -8.21
N PRO A 91 3.60 9.76 -7.45
CA PRO A 91 4.10 10.38 -6.23
C PRO A 91 4.10 9.40 -5.04
N SER A 92 4.95 9.66 -4.06
CA SER A 92 5.05 8.91 -2.79
C SER A 92 3.86 9.22 -1.88
N LYS A 93 2.69 8.71 -2.25
CA LYS A 93 1.41 8.83 -1.55
C LYS A 93 0.79 7.46 -1.31
N THR A 94 -0.03 7.35 -0.26
CA THR A 94 -0.62 6.11 0.22
C THR A 94 -1.35 5.29 -0.84
N PHE A 95 -2.40 5.83 -1.47
CA PHE A 95 -3.22 5.06 -2.40
C PHE A 95 -2.47 4.67 -3.68
N PRO A 96 -1.71 5.57 -4.34
CA PRO A 96 -0.90 5.20 -5.49
C PRO A 96 0.06 4.05 -5.21
N ASN A 97 0.81 4.12 -4.10
CA ASN A 97 1.84 3.12 -3.80
C ASN A 97 1.27 1.79 -3.32
N HIS A 98 0.29 1.79 -2.42
CA HIS A 98 -0.37 0.56 -2.01
C HIS A 98 -1.01 -0.18 -3.19
N TYR A 99 -1.62 0.55 -4.12
CA TYR A 99 -2.24 -0.06 -5.29
C TYR A 99 -1.20 -0.51 -6.34
N SER A 100 -0.09 0.23 -6.49
CA SER A 100 1.07 -0.22 -7.27
C SER A 100 1.64 -1.54 -6.74
N ILE A 101 1.78 -1.70 -5.41
CA ILE A 101 2.31 -2.92 -4.80
C ILE A 101 1.48 -4.16 -5.20
N VAL A 102 0.15 -4.04 -5.20
CA VAL A 102 -0.74 -5.19 -5.49
C VAL A 102 -1.06 -5.36 -6.97
N THR A 103 -0.66 -4.44 -7.85
CA THR A 103 -0.91 -4.53 -9.30
C THR A 103 0.37 -4.68 -10.12
N GLY A 104 1.53 -4.29 -9.58
CA GLY A 104 2.79 -4.20 -10.32
C GLY A 104 2.81 -3.07 -11.37
N MET A 105 1.85 -2.14 -11.32
CA MET A 105 1.67 -1.09 -12.32
C MET A 105 2.13 0.27 -11.77
N TYR A 106 2.52 1.19 -12.67
CA TYR A 106 2.72 2.60 -12.30
C TYR A 106 1.39 3.33 -12.09
N SER A 107 1.42 4.42 -11.32
CA SER A 107 0.29 5.32 -11.06
C SER A 107 -0.46 5.75 -12.31
N GLU A 108 0.27 6.06 -13.40
CA GLU A 108 -0.33 6.45 -14.67
C GLU A 108 -1.13 5.33 -15.33
N SER A 109 -0.81 4.06 -15.06
CA SER A 109 -1.45 2.90 -15.68
C SER A 109 -2.61 2.36 -14.84
N HIS A 110 -2.44 2.25 -13.52
CA HIS A 110 -3.52 1.73 -12.65
C HIS A 110 -4.55 2.82 -12.27
N GLY A 111 -4.28 4.08 -12.63
CA GLY A 111 -5.24 5.17 -12.59
C GLY A 111 -5.37 5.92 -11.26
N LEU A 112 -4.78 5.41 -10.16
CA LEU A 112 -4.71 6.12 -8.88
C LEU A 112 -3.44 6.98 -8.86
N VAL A 113 -3.56 8.23 -9.31
CA VAL A 113 -2.39 9.09 -9.53
C VAL A 113 -2.03 9.96 -8.32
N ASP A 114 -2.93 10.06 -7.33
CA ASP A 114 -2.75 10.73 -6.04
C ASP A 114 -3.91 10.31 -5.10
N ASN A 115 -3.84 10.65 -3.80
CA ASN A 115 -4.92 10.47 -2.83
C ASN A 115 -6.11 11.41 -3.10
N ASN A 116 -5.90 12.49 -3.85
CA ASN A 116 -6.94 13.40 -4.34
C ASN A 116 -6.70 13.68 -5.82
N MET A 117 -7.68 13.43 -6.68
CA MET A 117 -7.51 13.61 -8.13
C MET A 117 -8.84 13.85 -8.82
N TYR A 118 -8.81 14.60 -9.91
CA TYR A 118 -9.98 14.89 -10.74
C TYR A 118 -9.86 14.15 -12.08
N ASP A 119 -10.96 13.56 -12.55
CA ASP A 119 -11.03 12.95 -13.88
C ASP A 119 -11.92 13.80 -14.78
N PRO A 120 -11.37 14.41 -15.86
CA PRO A 120 -12.12 15.31 -16.72
C PRO A 120 -13.21 14.63 -17.55
N VAL A 121 -13.13 13.31 -17.75
CA VAL A 121 -14.15 12.52 -18.48
C VAL A 121 -15.28 12.12 -17.56
N PHE A 122 -14.97 11.77 -16.31
CA PHE A 122 -15.99 11.43 -15.32
C PHE A 122 -16.67 12.66 -14.72
N ASP A 123 -16.01 13.82 -14.85
CA ASP A 123 -16.38 15.08 -14.21
C ASP A 123 -16.57 14.93 -12.69
N ALA A 124 -15.68 14.18 -12.05
CA ALA A 124 -15.74 13.82 -10.65
C ALA A 124 -14.38 13.91 -9.99
N THR A 125 -14.39 14.10 -8.66
CA THR A 125 -13.18 14.19 -7.84
C THR A 125 -13.12 12.99 -6.91
N PHE A 126 -12.05 12.20 -7.03
CA PHE A 126 -11.66 11.19 -6.07
C PHE A 126 -10.99 11.84 -4.86
N GLY A 127 -11.31 11.34 -3.67
CA GLY A 127 -10.67 11.72 -2.41
C GLY A 127 -10.99 10.70 -1.34
N LEU A 128 -10.11 10.54 -0.35
CA LEU A 128 -10.23 9.45 0.64
C LEU A 128 -11.46 9.56 1.55
N SER A 129 -11.96 10.77 1.77
CA SER A 129 -13.20 11.06 2.51
C SER A 129 -14.44 11.19 1.62
N ASN A 130 -14.29 11.00 0.31
CA ASN A 130 -15.35 11.15 -0.68
C ASN A 130 -15.95 9.78 -1.05
N PRO A 131 -17.28 9.64 -1.17
CA PRO A 131 -17.92 8.42 -1.68
C PRO A 131 -17.39 7.93 -3.04
N GLU A 132 -16.84 8.81 -3.87
CA GLU A 132 -16.17 8.44 -5.13
C GLU A 132 -15.01 7.45 -4.92
N LYS A 133 -14.44 7.37 -3.71
CA LYS A 133 -13.45 6.34 -3.36
C LYS A 133 -13.97 4.93 -3.61
N ASP A 134 -15.27 4.69 -3.40
CA ASP A 134 -15.87 3.36 -3.53
C ASP A 134 -16.27 3.02 -4.99
N ASN A 135 -16.04 3.94 -5.95
CA ASN A 135 -16.44 3.73 -7.34
C ASN A 135 -15.34 2.98 -8.13
N PRO A 136 -15.62 1.77 -8.66
CA PRO A 136 -14.59 0.96 -9.33
C PRO A 136 -14.00 1.60 -10.59
N ARG A 137 -14.66 2.60 -11.20
CA ARG A 137 -14.13 3.33 -12.38
C ARG A 137 -12.78 4.01 -12.15
N TRP A 138 -12.39 4.23 -10.90
CA TRP A 138 -11.09 4.80 -10.54
C TRP A 138 -9.95 3.78 -10.57
N TYR A 139 -10.26 2.50 -10.42
CA TYR A 139 -9.30 1.42 -10.18
C TYR A 139 -9.11 0.63 -11.48
N GLN A 140 -7.91 0.72 -12.07
CA GLN A 140 -7.57 0.02 -13.31
C GLN A 140 -6.53 -1.06 -13.04
N GLY A 141 -6.41 -2.04 -13.95
CA GLY A 141 -5.53 -3.19 -13.76
C GLY A 141 -6.16 -4.28 -12.90
N GLN A 142 -5.34 -5.23 -12.46
CA GLN A 142 -5.79 -6.39 -11.71
C GLN A 142 -4.99 -6.51 -10.41
N PRO A 143 -5.61 -6.27 -9.25
CA PRO A 143 -4.93 -6.46 -7.98
C PRO A 143 -4.70 -7.96 -7.70
N ILE A 144 -3.64 -8.26 -6.95
CA ILE A 144 -3.16 -9.63 -6.72
C ILE A 144 -4.20 -10.54 -6.06
N TRP A 145 -5.11 -10.01 -5.24
CA TRP A 145 -6.21 -10.81 -4.68
C TRP A 145 -7.13 -11.36 -5.79
N HIS A 146 -7.42 -10.59 -6.84
CA HIS A 146 -8.16 -11.08 -8.00
C HIS A 146 -7.32 -12.05 -8.82
N THR A 147 -6.03 -11.76 -9.01
CA THR A 147 -5.10 -12.69 -9.69
C THR A 147 -5.08 -14.06 -9.01
N ALA A 148 -5.03 -14.10 -7.68
CA ALA A 148 -5.09 -15.33 -6.89
C ALA A 148 -6.45 -16.03 -7.04
N MET A 149 -7.55 -15.27 -6.90
CA MET A 149 -8.92 -15.79 -7.01
C MET A 149 -9.24 -16.39 -8.38
N TYR A 150 -8.81 -15.75 -9.46
CA TYR A 150 -8.99 -16.27 -10.82
C TYR A 150 -8.19 -17.56 -11.07
N GLN A 151 -7.21 -17.87 -10.23
CA GLN A 151 -6.40 -19.08 -10.28
C GLN A 151 -6.81 -20.10 -9.21
N GLY A 152 -7.99 -19.95 -8.60
CA GLY A 152 -8.57 -20.91 -7.67
C GLY A 152 -8.10 -20.77 -6.21
N LEU A 153 -7.28 -19.77 -5.90
CA LEU A 153 -6.85 -19.46 -4.54
C LEU A 153 -7.84 -18.51 -3.85
N ARG A 154 -7.74 -18.40 -2.53
CA ARG A 154 -8.60 -17.52 -1.72
C ARG A 154 -7.83 -16.31 -1.20
N ALA A 155 -8.49 -15.15 -1.15
CA ALA A 155 -7.89 -13.90 -0.68
C ALA A 155 -8.64 -13.30 0.52
N GLY A 156 -7.89 -12.83 1.52
CA GLY A 156 -8.40 -12.20 2.75
C GLY A 156 -7.72 -10.88 3.05
N THR A 157 -8.44 -9.77 2.96
CA THR A 157 -7.85 -8.42 3.02
C THR A 157 -8.29 -7.67 4.27
N PHE A 158 -7.41 -7.52 5.25
CA PHE A 158 -7.67 -6.68 6.42
C PHE A 158 -7.11 -5.29 6.19
N PHE A 159 -7.92 -4.46 5.52
CA PHE A 159 -7.60 -3.14 5.02
C PHE A 159 -6.47 -3.16 3.99
N TRP A 160 -6.79 -2.74 2.77
CA TRP A 160 -5.82 -2.38 1.75
C TRP A 160 -6.50 -1.43 0.77
N PRO A 161 -5.86 -0.34 0.30
CA PRO A 161 -6.44 0.54 -0.71
C PRO A 161 -6.95 -0.23 -1.93
N GLY A 162 -8.27 -0.14 -2.18
CA GLY A 162 -8.97 -0.85 -3.27
C GLY A 162 -9.56 -2.21 -2.90
N SER A 163 -9.23 -2.79 -1.74
CA SER A 163 -9.80 -4.09 -1.33
C SER A 163 -11.29 -4.02 -0.96
N ASP A 164 -11.77 -2.86 -0.54
CA ASP A 164 -13.17 -2.57 -0.21
C ASP A 164 -13.94 -1.96 -1.39
N VAL A 165 -13.45 -2.18 -2.62
CA VAL A 165 -14.06 -1.71 -3.87
C VAL A 165 -14.32 -2.91 -4.79
N ALA A 166 -15.48 -2.92 -5.45
CA ALA A 166 -15.88 -3.96 -6.41
C ALA A 166 -15.14 -3.84 -7.75
N ILE A 167 -13.81 -3.96 -7.73
CA ILE A 167 -12.97 -3.88 -8.91
C ILE A 167 -13.30 -5.07 -9.82
N ASN A 168 -13.55 -4.82 -11.11
CA ASN A 168 -14.03 -5.84 -12.04
C ASN A 168 -15.23 -6.64 -11.48
N GLU A 169 -16.18 -5.91 -10.85
CA GLU A 169 -17.45 -6.43 -10.31
C GLU A 169 -17.33 -7.40 -9.13
N THR A 170 -16.13 -7.57 -8.55
CA THR A 170 -15.89 -8.56 -7.48
C THR A 170 -15.06 -8.00 -6.34
N PHE A 171 -15.28 -8.54 -5.13
CA PHE A 171 -14.48 -8.27 -3.93
C PHE A 171 -13.56 -9.45 -3.61
N PRO A 172 -12.52 -9.27 -2.78
CA PRO A 172 -11.80 -10.38 -2.16
C PRO A 172 -12.75 -11.33 -1.42
N ASN A 173 -12.39 -12.61 -1.28
CA ASN A 173 -13.26 -13.60 -0.61
C ASN A 173 -13.60 -13.19 0.84
N LEU A 174 -12.64 -12.60 1.54
CA LEU A 174 -12.82 -11.93 2.81
C LEU A 174 -12.23 -10.52 2.70
N TYR A 175 -12.97 -9.51 3.14
CA TYR A 175 -12.47 -8.14 3.21
C TYR A 175 -13.15 -7.40 4.35
N GLU A 176 -12.46 -6.39 4.87
CA GLU A 176 -13.01 -5.48 5.87
C GLU A 176 -13.12 -4.08 5.24
N LYS A 177 -14.28 -3.44 5.40
CA LYS A 177 -14.45 -2.04 4.98
C LYS A 177 -13.59 -1.15 5.86
N TYR A 178 -12.85 -0.22 5.26
CA TYR A 178 -11.91 0.61 6.01
C TYR A 178 -12.58 1.36 7.17
N ASP A 179 -12.04 1.15 8.37
CA ASP A 179 -12.37 1.88 9.60
C ASP A 179 -11.10 2.04 10.44
N GLY A 180 -10.48 3.22 10.35
CA GLY A 180 -9.25 3.55 11.07
C GLY A 180 -9.39 3.57 12.60
N THR A 181 -10.62 3.45 13.14
CA THR A 181 -10.84 3.34 14.59
C THR A 181 -10.63 1.91 15.12
N VAL A 182 -10.57 0.91 14.24
CA VAL A 182 -10.33 -0.49 14.63
C VAL A 182 -8.90 -0.65 15.19
N PRO A 183 -8.74 -1.09 16.45
CA PRO A 183 -7.42 -1.28 17.06
C PRO A 183 -6.58 -2.32 16.32
N PHE A 184 -5.26 -2.10 16.26
CA PHE A 184 -4.33 -2.94 15.51
C PHE A 184 -4.32 -4.40 15.96
N GLU A 185 -4.46 -4.65 17.27
CA GLU A 185 -4.54 -5.98 17.86
C GLU A 185 -5.77 -6.74 17.36
N LYS A 186 -6.90 -6.06 17.16
CA LYS A 186 -8.13 -6.66 16.61
C LYS A 186 -7.92 -7.04 15.14
N ARG A 187 -7.15 -6.26 14.38
CA ARG A 187 -6.80 -6.57 12.98
C ARG A 187 -5.94 -7.82 12.91
N VAL A 188 -4.85 -7.86 13.69
CA VAL A 188 -3.97 -9.04 13.81
C VAL A 188 -4.75 -10.28 14.24
N PHE A 189 -5.59 -10.16 15.27
CA PHE A 189 -6.41 -11.26 15.76
C PHE A 189 -7.37 -11.81 14.69
N THR A 190 -7.92 -10.94 13.85
CA THR A 190 -8.82 -11.36 12.77
C THR A 190 -8.07 -12.09 11.66
N VAL A 191 -6.88 -11.61 11.26
CA VAL A 191 -6.01 -12.32 10.31
C VAL A 191 -5.64 -13.72 10.85
N LEU A 192 -5.27 -13.82 12.13
CA LEU A 192 -4.99 -15.11 12.78
C LEU A 192 -6.22 -16.04 12.81
N LYS A 193 -7.44 -15.49 12.96
CA LYS A 193 -8.68 -16.26 12.85
C LYS A 193 -8.93 -16.76 11.43
N TRP A 194 -8.68 -15.93 10.42
CA TRP A 194 -8.83 -16.34 9.02
C TRP A 194 -7.89 -17.50 8.67
N LEU A 195 -6.66 -17.50 9.21
CA LEU A 195 -5.71 -18.62 9.05
C LEU A 195 -6.14 -19.93 9.73
N GLN A 196 -7.12 -19.89 10.63
CA GLN A 196 -7.70 -21.06 11.31
C GLN A 196 -9.00 -21.56 10.65
N LEU A 197 -9.48 -20.88 9.61
CA LEU A 197 -10.66 -21.35 8.88
C LEU A 197 -10.39 -22.73 8.25
N PRO A 198 -11.46 -23.51 7.98
CA PRO A 198 -11.33 -24.73 7.19
C PRO A 198 -10.66 -24.44 5.84
N GLU A 199 -9.91 -25.40 5.31
CA GLU A 199 -9.13 -25.23 4.06
C GLU A 199 -9.94 -24.62 2.91
N THR A 200 -11.20 -25.04 2.75
CA THR A 200 -12.12 -24.52 1.72
C THR A 200 -12.51 -23.06 1.88
N GLN A 201 -12.29 -22.47 3.05
CA GLN A 201 -12.62 -21.08 3.39
C GLN A 201 -11.38 -20.23 3.68
N ARG A 202 -10.28 -20.85 4.09
CA ARG A 202 -9.03 -20.20 4.49
C ARG A 202 -8.38 -19.46 3.31
N PRO A 203 -7.99 -18.18 3.48
CA PRO A 203 -7.23 -17.48 2.46
C PRO A 203 -5.80 -18.00 2.28
N ASP A 204 -5.35 -18.03 1.03
CA ASP A 204 -3.96 -18.28 0.63
C ASP A 204 -3.18 -16.97 0.48
N PHE A 205 -3.86 -15.89 0.11
CA PHE A 205 -3.28 -14.54 0.08
C PHE A 205 -3.97 -13.64 1.10
N LEU A 206 -3.19 -12.99 1.96
CA LEU A 206 -3.69 -12.10 2.99
C LEU A 206 -3.04 -10.73 2.92
N THR A 207 -3.80 -9.69 3.27
CA THR A 207 -3.23 -8.36 3.52
C THR A 207 -3.55 -7.87 4.93
N LEU A 208 -2.62 -7.10 5.50
CA LEU A 208 -2.81 -6.39 6.76
C LEU A 208 -2.22 -4.99 6.64
N TYR A 209 -3.00 -3.97 6.95
CA TYR A 209 -2.57 -2.57 6.94
C TYR A 209 -2.68 -1.92 8.32
N LEU A 210 -1.64 -1.16 8.70
CA LEU A 210 -1.59 -0.32 9.88
C LEU A 210 -1.20 1.12 9.48
N GLU A 211 -1.95 2.12 9.95
CA GLU A 211 -1.75 3.55 9.65
C GLU A 211 -0.50 4.16 10.32
N GLU A 212 0.18 3.41 11.18
CA GLU A 212 1.39 3.86 11.86
C GLU A 212 2.62 3.19 11.22
N PRO A 213 3.77 3.90 11.16
CA PRO A 213 4.06 5.18 11.81
C PRO A 213 3.67 6.47 11.05
N ASP A 214 2.99 6.39 9.90
CA ASP A 214 2.63 7.56 9.09
C ASP A 214 1.87 8.63 9.88
N LYS A 215 0.80 8.24 10.56
CA LYS A 215 -0.03 9.15 11.36
C LYS A 215 0.80 9.91 12.41
N SER A 216 1.66 9.23 13.17
CA SER A 216 2.52 9.88 14.15
C SER A 216 3.63 10.72 13.50
N GLY A 217 4.15 10.28 12.34
CA GLY A 217 5.05 11.07 11.51
C GLY A 217 4.44 12.40 11.06
N HIS A 218 3.16 12.39 10.69
CA HIS A 218 2.41 13.59 10.34
C HIS A 218 2.09 14.51 11.52
N ASN A 219 1.89 13.96 12.72
CA ASN A 219 1.55 14.77 13.89
C ASN A 219 2.78 15.39 14.57
N TYR A 220 3.91 14.68 14.56
CA TYR A 220 5.08 15.02 15.37
C TYR A 220 6.37 15.19 14.56
N GLY A 221 6.36 14.86 13.27
CA GLY A 221 7.54 14.87 12.41
C GLY A 221 8.34 13.55 12.47
N PRO A 222 9.25 13.34 11.49
CA PRO A 222 9.95 12.07 11.29
C PRO A 222 11.05 11.76 12.31
N VAL A 223 11.35 12.68 13.25
CA VAL A 223 12.30 12.48 14.35
C VAL A 223 11.71 13.11 15.60
N SER A 224 10.93 12.33 16.35
CA SER A 224 10.20 12.82 17.52
C SER A 224 9.93 11.70 18.52
N GLY A 225 9.70 12.05 19.80
CA GLY A 225 9.31 11.06 20.81
C GLY A 225 7.97 10.38 20.52
N GLY A 226 7.04 11.11 19.90
CA GLY A 226 5.74 10.57 19.46
C GLY A 226 5.90 9.50 18.40
N LEU A 227 6.73 9.75 17.37
CA LEU A 227 7.05 8.77 16.35
C LEU A 227 7.75 7.52 16.93
N VAL A 228 8.75 7.71 17.82
CA VAL A 228 9.45 6.58 18.45
C VAL A 228 8.46 5.69 19.21
N SER A 229 7.51 6.31 19.94
CA SER A 229 6.46 5.58 20.66
C SER A 229 5.55 4.80 19.71
N ALA A 230 5.18 5.39 18.57
CA ALA A 230 4.34 4.73 17.55
C ALA A 230 5.04 3.52 16.94
N ILE A 231 6.32 3.65 16.58
CA ILE A 231 7.13 2.56 16.03
C ILE A 231 7.25 1.40 17.03
N GLN A 232 7.49 1.69 18.32
CA GLN A 232 7.48 0.65 19.36
C GLN A 232 6.11 -0.01 19.53
N GLY A 233 5.03 0.75 19.37
CA GLY A 233 3.65 0.23 19.37
C GLY A 233 3.41 -0.76 18.23
N VAL A 234 3.80 -0.38 17.00
CA VAL A 234 3.72 -1.24 15.82
C VAL A 234 4.56 -2.51 16.00
N ASP A 235 5.79 -2.41 16.52
CA ASP A 235 6.64 -3.58 16.77
C ASP A 235 6.00 -4.57 17.77
N LYS A 236 5.33 -4.07 18.82
CA LYS A 236 4.57 -4.91 19.76
C LYS A 236 3.41 -5.63 19.09
N VAL A 237 2.66 -4.94 18.22
CA VAL A 237 1.58 -5.54 17.42
C VAL A 237 2.12 -6.64 16.50
N MET A 238 3.26 -6.38 15.84
CA MET A 238 3.96 -7.41 15.05
C MET A 238 4.39 -8.59 15.92
N GLY A 239 4.79 -8.34 17.17
CA GLY A 239 5.04 -9.38 18.16
C GLY A 239 3.81 -10.25 18.46
N HIS A 240 2.63 -9.64 18.60
CA HIS A 240 1.37 -10.39 18.75
C HIS A 240 1.09 -11.28 17.54
N LEU A 241 1.32 -10.77 16.33
CA LEU A 241 1.17 -11.55 15.11
C LEU A 241 2.11 -12.76 15.09
N MET A 242 3.42 -12.54 15.28
CA MET A 242 4.41 -13.62 15.22
C MET A 242 4.21 -14.65 16.33
N ASN A 243 3.81 -14.23 17.53
CA ASN A 243 3.46 -15.14 18.62
C ASN A 243 2.22 -15.97 18.29
N GLY A 244 1.19 -15.36 17.70
CA GLY A 244 -0.01 -16.06 17.23
C GLY A 244 0.32 -17.08 16.15
N LEU A 245 1.12 -16.70 15.14
CA LEU A 245 1.58 -17.63 14.10
C LEU A 245 2.39 -18.79 14.69
N LYS A 246 3.22 -18.54 15.71
CA LYS A 246 3.96 -19.61 16.40
C LYS A 246 3.02 -20.54 17.17
N GLN A 247 2.01 -20.02 17.86
CA GLN A 247 0.99 -20.83 18.55
C GLN A 247 0.19 -21.71 17.57
N LEU A 248 -0.03 -21.22 16.35
CA LEU A 248 -0.68 -21.99 15.28
C LEU A 248 0.27 -22.93 14.53
N ASN A 249 1.55 -23.00 14.91
CA ASN A 249 2.61 -23.71 14.18
C ASN A 249 2.77 -23.26 12.71
N LEU A 250 2.39 -22.01 12.40
CA LEU A 250 2.48 -21.42 11.05
C LEU A 250 3.72 -20.56 10.84
N HIS A 251 4.45 -20.19 11.89
CA HIS A 251 5.60 -19.27 11.80
C HIS A 251 6.77 -19.75 10.92
N GLU A 252 6.85 -21.04 10.60
CA GLU A 252 7.84 -21.64 9.68
C GLU A 252 7.20 -22.11 8.36
N CYS A 253 5.92 -21.79 8.15
CA CYS A 253 5.14 -22.20 6.99
C CYS A 253 4.66 -21.00 6.17
N ILE A 254 4.18 -19.93 6.82
CA ILE A 254 3.64 -18.76 6.12
C ILE A 254 4.75 -17.88 5.54
N ASN A 255 4.57 -17.41 4.31
CA ASN A 255 5.40 -16.37 3.72
C ASN A 255 4.91 -15.00 4.19
N ILE A 256 5.80 -14.18 4.76
CA ILE A 256 5.46 -12.83 5.23
C ILE A 256 6.28 -11.81 4.48
N ILE A 257 5.62 -10.80 3.92
CA ILE A 257 6.27 -9.63 3.34
C ILE A 257 5.82 -8.42 4.15
N VAL A 258 6.76 -7.75 4.83
CA VAL A 258 6.52 -6.47 5.50
C VAL A 258 7.04 -5.36 4.61
N VAL A 259 6.17 -4.42 4.24
CA VAL A 259 6.49 -3.26 3.39
C VAL A 259 5.98 -1.97 4.01
N ALA A 260 6.36 -0.86 3.37
CA ALA A 260 5.74 0.43 3.49
C ALA A 260 5.44 0.94 2.08
N ASP A 261 4.48 1.84 1.97
CA ASP A 261 4.12 2.55 0.75
C ASP A 261 5.06 3.71 0.43
N HIS A 262 5.56 4.41 1.45
CA HIS A 262 6.53 5.50 1.33
C HIS A 262 7.27 5.79 2.63
N GLY A 263 8.18 6.76 2.59
CA GLY A 263 8.80 7.35 3.78
C GLY A 263 8.20 8.70 4.16
N MET A 264 8.78 9.32 5.20
CA MET A 264 8.32 10.59 5.77
C MET A 264 9.42 11.65 5.71
N ALA A 265 9.05 12.92 5.54
CA ALA A 265 9.97 14.05 5.57
C ALA A 265 9.46 15.17 6.48
N GLU A 266 10.39 15.95 7.03
CA GLU A 266 10.07 17.12 7.83
C GLU A 266 9.75 18.31 6.92
N THR A 267 8.69 19.05 7.23
CA THR A 267 8.27 20.27 6.51
C THR A 267 8.31 21.46 7.47
N SER A 268 8.35 22.68 6.91
CA SER A 268 8.26 23.93 7.69
C SER A 268 7.56 25.00 6.86
N CYS A 269 6.79 25.88 7.51
CA CYS A 269 6.19 27.03 6.86
C CYS A 269 7.21 28.05 6.34
N ASP A 270 8.43 28.06 6.91
CA ASP A 270 9.54 28.88 6.42
C ASP A 270 10.13 28.32 5.11
N ARG A 271 9.76 27.10 4.72
CA ARG A 271 10.22 26.39 3.52
C ARG A 271 9.06 26.18 2.55
N THR A 272 8.43 27.27 2.13
CA THR A 272 7.30 27.27 1.20
C THR A 272 7.62 28.13 -0.03
N GLU A 273 7.12 27.72 -1.20
CA GLU A 273 7.08 28.54 -2.42
C GLU A 273 5.64 28.67 -2.86
N ALA A 274 5.09 29.88 -2.79
CA ALA A 274 3.73 30.16 -3.21
C ALA A 274 3.65 30.49 -4.70
N LEU A 275 2.69 29.88 -5.40
CA LEU A 275 2.44 30.15 -6.82
C LEU A 275 2.12 31.64 -7.05
N GLN A 276 1.27 32.22 -6.20
CA GLN A 276 0.85 33.63 -6.28
C GLN A 276 2.04 34.61 -6.32
N ASP A 277 3.10 34.33 -5.56
CA ASP A 277 4.28 35.20 -5.51
C ASP A 277 5.10 35.17 -6.81
N LEU A 278 4.93 34.12 -7.62
CA LEU A 278 5.67 33.91 -8.86
C LEU A 278 4.91 34.42 -10.09
N VAL A 279 3.58 34.32 -10.08
CA VAL A 279 2.74 34.58 -11.27
C VAL A 279 1.61 35.59 -11.05
N GLY A 280 1.39 36.09 -9.84
CA GLY A 280 0.31 37.03 -9.52
C GLY A 280 -1.03 36.32 -9.30
N ASP A 281 -2.09 36.78 -9.97
CA ASP A 281 -3.45 36.26 -9.76
C ASP A 281 -3.57 34.77 -10.16
N VAL A 282 -3.95 33.93 -9.19
CA VAL A 282 -4.15 32.48 -9.32
C VAL A 282 -5.60 32.06 -9.07
N SER A 283 -6.55 32.99 -9.04
CA SER A 283 -7.98 32.74 -8.78
C SER A 283 -8.60 31.74 -9.77
N HIS A 284 -8.19 31.81 -11.03
CA HIS A 284 -8.65 30.98 -12.14
C HIS A 284 -7.99 29.58 -12.20
N LEU A 285 -7.12 29.24 -11.25
CA LEU A 285 -6.39 27.98 -11.20
C LEU A 285 -6.85 27.12 -10.03
N TYR A 286 -6.95 25.81 -10.26
CA TYR A 286 -6.98 24.82 -9.19
C TYR A 286 -5.56 24.28 -9.00
N VAL A 287 -5.08 24.31 -7.75
CA VAL A 287 -3.71 23.94 -7.39
C VAL A 287 -3.76 22.83 -6.35
N THR A 288 -3.24 21.65 -6.71
CA THR A 288 -2.85 20.64 -5.73
C THR A 288 -1.55 21.11 -5.08
N GLN A 289 -1.57 21.29 -3.77
CA GLN A 289 -0.48 21.83 -2.95
C GLN A 289 0.32 20.72 -2.26
N GLY A 290 1.42 21.11 -1.61
CA GLY A 290 2.24 20.27 -0.76
C GLY A 290 3.57 19.91 -1.42
N PRO A 291 4.10 18.69 -1.21
CA PRO A 291 5.44 18.32 -1.66
C PRO A 291 5.45 18.06 -3.17
N PHE A 292 4.32 17.77 -3.80
CA PHE A 292 4.22 17.65 -5.23
C PHE A 292 3.03 18.45 -5.71
N GLY A 293 3.29 19.44 -6.55
CA GLY A 293 2.26 20.32 -7.04
C GLY A 293 1.69 19.85 -8.38
N ARG A 294 0.40 20.09 -8.58
CA ARG A 294 -0.26 19.94 -9.88
C ARG A 294 -1.20 21.11 -10.09
N ILE A 295 -1.28 21.59 -11.30
CA ILE A 295 -2.09 22.78 -11.62
C ILE A 295 -3.00 22.43 -12.78
N ARG A 296 -4.27 22.79 -12.67
CA ARG A 296 -5.24 22.80 -13.77
C ARG A 296 -6.03 24.10 -13.77
N ALA A 297 -6.68 24.40 -14.88
CA ALA A 297 -7.65 25.49 -14.90
C ALA A 297 -8.85 25.15 -13.99
N ALA A 298 -9.38 26.17 -13.32
CA ALA A 298 -10.65 26.06 -12.61
C ALA A 298 -11.82 25.95 -13.59
N ASP A 299 -11.75 26.69 -14.71
CA ASP A 299 -12.70 26.64 -15.82
C ASP A 299 -12.09 25.89 -17.03
N LYS A 300 -12.84 24.91 -17.56
CA LYS A 300 -12.45 24.09 -18.73
C LYS A 300 -12.24 24.93 -20.00
N THR A 301 -12.79 26.15 -20.07
CA THR A 301 -12.67 27.07 -21.20
C THR A 301 -11.42 27.97 -21.16
N TYR A 302 -10.61 27.90 -20.09
CA TYR A 302 -9.44 28.75 -19.94
C TYR A 302 -8.25 28.29 -20.81
N ILE A 303 -8.16 28.84 -22.03
CA ILE A 303 -7.18 28.45 -23.06
C ILE A 303 -5.75 28.94 -22.75
N LYS A 304 -5.55 29.96 -21.90
CA LYS A 304 -4.23 30.54 -21.57
C LYS A 304 -3.39 29.72 -20.59
N PHE A 305 -3.84 28.51 -20.24
CA PHE A 305 -3.18 27.64 -19.28
C PHE A 305 -1.72 27.29 -19.64
N LYS A 306 -1.36 27.25 -20.93
CA LYS A 306 -0.01 26.93 -21.39
C LYS A 306 1.07 27.92 -20.89
N CYS A 307 0.73 29.17 -20.55
CA CYS A 307 1.76 30.05 -19.96
C CYS A 307 2.18 29.59 -18.59
N VAL A 308 1.33 28.96 -17.77
CA VAL A 308 1.64 28.72 -16.35
C VAL A 308 2.98 28.00 -16.17
N CYS A 309 3.28 26.98 -16.98
CA CYS A 309 4.57 26.29 -16.91
C CYS A 309 5.77 27.21 -17.19
N VAL A 310 5.68 28.09 -18.20
CA VAL A 310 6.75 29.03 -18.58
C VAL A 310 6.82 30.19 -17.58
N CYS A 311 5.66 30.71 -17.21
CA CYS A 311 5.44 31.80 -16.28
C CYS A 311 5.98 31.47 -14.86
N VAL A 312 6.07 30.19 -14.44
CA VAL A 312 6.61 29.78 -13.13
C VAL A 312 8.13 29.54 -13.14
N GLN A 313 8.74 29.35 -14.32
CA GLN A 313 10.14 28.97 -14.42
C GLN A 313 11.08 30.18 -14.23
N CYS A 314 12.21 29.94 -13.54
CA CYS A 314 13.35 30.86 -13.46
C CYS A 314 13.02 32.25 -12.90
N LYS A 315 12.05 32.36 -11.97
CA LYS A 315 11.65 33.64 -11.36
C LYS A 315 12.57 34.08 -10.23
N LYS A 316 13.20 33.13 -9.53
CA LYS A 316 14.17 33.37 -8.46
C LYS A 316 15.43 32.55 -8.72
N LEU A 317 16.60 33.06 -8.33
CA LEU A 317 17.88 32.34 -8.48
C LEU A 317 17.90 31.03 -7.67
N ASP A 318 17.34 31.05 -6.46
CA ASP A 318 17.30 29.91 -5.53
C ASP A 318 15.90 29.26 -5.45
N GLN A 319 15.14 29.30 -6.55
CA GLN A 319 13.79 28.77 -6.59
C GLN A 319 13.75 27.27 -6.25
N LYS A 320 12.89 26.88 -5.29
CA LYS A 320 12.83 25.51 -4.78
C LYS A 320 11.81 24.63 -5.47
N ILE A 321 11.12 25.18 -6.46
CA ILE A 321 10.16 24.48 -7.30
C ILE A 321 10.56 24.53 -8.77
N LYS A 322 10.22 23.47 -9.51
CA LYS A 322 10.38 23.41 -10.96
C LYS A 322 9.12 22.87 -11.62
N ALA A 323 8.48 23.73 -12.43
CA ALA A 323 7.30 23.36 -13.21
C ALA A 323 7.70 22.61 -14.48
N TYR A 324 6.94 21.57 -14.81
CA TYR A 324 7.05 20.76 -16.01
C TYR A 324 5.67 20.59 -16.65
N LEU A 325 5.62 20.62 -17.98
CA LEU A 325 4.54 19.96 -18.68
C LEU A 325 4.64 18.46 -18.42
N LYS A 326 3.52 17.75 -18.24
CA LYS A 326 3.55 16.31 -17.93
C LYS A 326 4.37 15.49 -18.93
N SER A 327 4.35 15.85 -20.21
CA SER A 327 5.16 15.22 -21.26
C SER A 327 6.68 15.35 -21.06
N HIS A 328 7.12 16.39 -20.34
CA HIS A 328 8.51 16.72 -20.05
C HIS A 328 8.97 16.30 -18.64
N MET A 329 8.07 15.69 -17.85
CA MET A 329 8.46 15.08 -16.58
C MET A 329 9.58 14.05 -16.81
N PRO A 330 10.57 13.95 -15.90
CA PRO A 330 11.62 12.94 -16.01
C PRO A 330 11.02 11.55 -16.22
N LYS A 331 11.41 10.88 -17.33
CA LYS A 331 10.75 9.64 -17.79
C LYS A 331 10.75 8.53 -16.75
N ARG A 332 11.79 8.47 -15.90
CA ARG A 332 11.90 7.52 -14.78
C ARG A 332 10.74 7.58 -13.77
N PHE A 333 9.96 8.66 -13.76
CA PHE A 333 8.79 8.75 -12.87
C PHE A 333 7.55 8.04 -13.41
N HIS A 334 7.49 7.76 -14.73
CA HIS A 334 6.31 7.15 -15.35
C HIS A 334 5.00 7.84 -14.91
N TYR A 335 5.00 9.17 -15.02
CA TYR A 335 3.93 10.03 -14.50
C TYR A 335 3.53 11.10 -15.52
N ALA A 336 2.94 10.65 -16.63
CA ALA A 336 2.46 11.53 -17.71
C ALA A 336 1.25 10.97 -18.47
N ASN A 337 1.20 9.66 -18.67
CA ASN A 337 0.25 8.98 -19.54
C ASN A 337 -1.07 8.65 -18.83
N ASN A 338 -1.68 9.65 -18.19
CA ASN A 338 -3.02 9.52 -17.65
C ASN A 338 -3.75 10.87 -17.72
N ARG A 339 -5.04 10.85 -18.04
CA ARG A 339 -5.87 12.07 -18.12
C ARG A 339 -6.13 12.71 -16.74
N ARG A 340 -5.97 11.94 -15.67
CA ARG A 340 -6.09 12.41 -14.27
C ARG A 340 -4.82 13.13 -13.79
N ILE A 341 -3.73 13.04 -14.55
CA ILE A 341 -2.52 13.82 -14.32
C ILE A 341 -2.69 15.14 -15.07
N GLU A 342 -2.71 16.23 -14.32
CA GLU A 342 -2.82 17.57 -14.86
C GLU A 342 -1.63 17.92 -15.77
N ASP A 343 -1.86 18.84 -16.71
CA ASP A 343 -0.86 19.17 -17.72
C ASP A 343 0.38 19.86 -17.14
N VAL A 344 0.25 20.58 -16.01
CA VAL A 344 1.38 21.22 -15.31
C VAL A 344 1.61 20.53 -13.97
N ASN A 345 2.85 20.05 -13.80
CA ASN A 345 3.32 19.36 -12.62
C ASN A 345 4.48 20.16 -12.03
N VAL A 346 4.56 20.26 -10.71
CA VAL A 346 5.54 21.08 -10.00
C VAL A 346 6.34 20.17 -9.08
N LEU A 347 7.59 19.91 -9.47
CA LEU A 347 8.53 19.21 -8.62
C LEU A 347 9.05 20.17 -7.57
N VAL A 348 9.01 19.74 -6.32
CA VAL A 348 9.46 20.53 -5.16
C VAL A 348 10.75 19.92 -4.63
N THR A 349 11.67 20.78 -4.21
CA THR A 349 12.89 20.37 -3.53
C THR A 349 12.54 19.70 -2.20
N SER A 350 13.31 18.70 -1.78
CA SER A 350 13.06 17.99 -0.52
C SER A 350 12.93 18.97 0.66
N ARG A 351 11.99 18.68 1.58
CA ARG A 351 11.62 19.50 2.76
C ARG A 351 11.01 20.87 2.48
N TRP A 352 10.76 21.20 1.21
CA TRP A 352 10.00 22.38 0.80
C TRP A 352 8.57 22.00 0.40
N LEU A 353 7.67 22.98 0.44
CA LEU A 353 6.28 22.84 0.03
C LEU A 353 5.94 23.84 -1.07
N PHE A 354 5.05 23.43 -1.96
CA PHE A 354 4.44 24.27 -2.97
C PHE A 354 3.02 24.62 -2.54
N GLU A 355 2.75 25.90 -2.38
CA GLU A 355 1.45 26.43 -1.97
C GLU A 355 0.82 27.27 -3.08
N ARG A 356 -0.49 27.44 -3.03
CA ARG A 356 -1.23 28.30 -3.97
C ARG A 356 -1.00 29.78 -3.63
N CYS A 357 -1.12 30.11 -2.35
CA CYS A 357 -0.99 31.45 -1.79
C CYS A 357 0.02 31.45 -0.63
N GLY A 358 0.47 32.62 -0.17
CA GLY A 358 1.48 32.76 0.90
C GLY A 358 1.06 32.31 2.31
N GLU A 359 -0.13 31.73 2.47
CA GLU A 359 -0.59 31.15 3.75
C GLU A 359 -0.23 29.66 3.81
N CYS A 360 0.64 29.31 4.75
CA CYS A 360 1.02 27.93 5.01
C CYS A 360 -0.17 27.16 5.59
N SER A 361 -0.78 26.27 4.79
CA SER A 361 -1.72 25.28 5.33
C SER A 361 -0.94 24.12 5.96
N PHE A 362 -0.88 24.08 7.29
CA PHE A 362 -0.08 23.09 8.02
C PHE A 362 -0.61 21.67 7.81
N GLN A 363 0.09 20.87 6.99
CA GLN A 363 0.08 19.41 7.03
C GLN A 363 1.54 18.98 6.82
N LEU A 364 2.10 18.16 7.71
CA LEU A 364 3.36 17.46 7.41
C LEU A 364 3.11 16.57 6.18
N PHE A 365 4.09 16.37 5.30
CA PHE A 365 3.87 15.65 4.05
C PHE A 365 4.98 14.62 3.77
N HIS A 366 4.61 13.58 3.03
CA HIS A 366 5.46 12.48 2.56
C HIS A 366 6.73 12.93 1.80
N SER A 367 7.81 12.15 1.90
CA SER A 367 9.09 12.44 1.22
C SER A 367 9.00 12.26 -0.31
N LEU A 368 9.39 13.27 -1.10
CA LEU A 368 9.48 13.19 -2.57
C LEU A 368 10.74 12.50 -3.08
N THR A 369 11.76 12.41 -2.22
CA THR A 369 13.03 11.83 -2.60
C THR A 369 12.98 10.33 -2.35
N PRO A 370 13.39 9.51 -3.33
CA PRO A 370 13.65 8.08 -3.09
C PRO A 370 14.91 7.85 -2.22
N PHE A 371 15.34 8.87 -1.47
CA PHE A 371 16.56 8.95 -0.67
C PHE A 371 16.24 9.57 0.69
#